data_AF-A0A5E6NVI1-F1
#
_entry.id   AF-A0A5E6NVI1-F1
#
_cell.length_a   1.000
_cell.length_b   1.000
_cell.length_c   1.000
_cell.angle_alpha   90.00
_cell.angle_beta   90.00
_cell.angle_gamma   90.00
#
_symmetry.space_group_name_H-M   'P 1'
#
loop_
_entity.id
_entity.type
_entity.pdbx_description
1 polymer ?
#
loop_
_entity_poly.entity_id
_entity_poly.type
_entity_poly.pdbx_seq_one_letter_code
_entity_poly.pdbx_strand_id
1 'polypeptide(L)' 'MSVQFKTVDEFAVGQRLDNYLLKHLKGVPKSHIYRVIRKGEVRVNKGRKKPITN' A
#
# COMPACT_ATOMS: atom_id res chain seq x y z
N MET A 1 1.46 -10.70 15.56
CA MET A 1 1.46 -10.05 14.23
C MET A 1 2.53 -8.97 14.23
N SER A 2 3.51 -9.05 13.35
CA SER A 2 4.54 -8.00 13.19
C SER A 2 4.03 -6.92 12.23
N VAL A 3 4.30 -5.67 12.56
CA VAL A 3 4.00 -4.51 11.68
C VAL A 3 5.31 -4.07 11.06
N GLN A 4 5.29 -3.82 9.74
CA GLN A 4 6.43 -3.26 9.04
C GLN A 4 6.17 -1.79 8.72
N PHE A 5 7.08 -0.92 9.13
CA PHE A 5 7.07 0.49 8.76
C PHE A 5 8.05 0.70 7.61
N LYS A 6 7.61 1.45 6.59
CA LYS A 6 8.46 1.90 5.48
C LYS A 6 8.26 3.39 5.27
N THR A 7 9.36 4.12 5.22
CA THR A 7 9.39 5.50 4.76
C THR A 7 9.35 5.49 3.23
N VAL A 8 8.41 6.23 2.66
CA VAL A 8 8.28 6.41 1.21
C VAL A 8 9.19 7.58 0.81
N ASP A 9 9.95 7.41 -0.27
CA ASP A 9 10.84 8.42 -0.81
C ASP A 9 10.05 9.51 -1.57
N GLU A 10 10.68 10.66 -1.78
CA GLU A 10 10.06 11.81 -2.44
C GLU A 10 9.62 11.49 -3.88
N PHE A 11 10.30 10.57 -4.55
CA PHE A 11 9.97 10.13 -5.91
C PHE A 11 8.69 9.29 -6.00
N ALA A 12 8.21 8.73 -4.89
CA ALA A 12 6.95 7.99 -4.84
C ALA A 12 5.79 8.83 -4.27
N VAL A 13 6.01 10.13 -4.05
CA VAL A 13 4.94 11.08 -3.71
C VAL A 13 3.96 11.16 -4.88
N GLY A 14 2.66 10.99 -4.58
CA GLY A 14 1.60 10.96 -5.60
C GLY A 14 1.49 9.66 -6.37
N GLN A 15 2.29 8.63 -6.03
CA GLN A 15 2.10 7.30 -6.60
C GLN A 15 0.88 6.62 -5.97
N ARG A 16 0.07 5.97 -6.81
CA ARG A 16 -1.00 5.08 -6.33
C ARG A 16 -0.47 4.01 -5.38
N LEU A 17 -1.16 3.83 -4.26
CA LEU A 17 -0.77 2.90 -3.20
C LEU A 17 -0.69 1.44 -3.69
N ASP A 18 -1.59 1.02 -4.59
CA ASP A 18 -1.57 -0.33 -5.14
C ASP A 18 -0.32 -0.61 -5.98
N ASN A 19 0.09 0.34 -6.82
CA ASN A 19 1.32 0.24 -7.60
C ASN A 19 2.56 0.18 -6.71
N TYR A 20 2.59 1.00 -5.65
CA TYR A 20 3.66 0.95 -4.66
C TYR A 20 3.76 -0.44 -4.02
N LEU A 21 2.64 -1.00 -3.57
CA LEU A 21 2.62 -2.32 -2.92
C LEU A 21 2.95 -3.45 -3.89
N LEU A 22 2.46 -3.41 -5.13
CA LEU A 22 2.78 -4.42 -6.16
C LEU A 22 4.28 -4.46 -6.48
N LYS A 23 4.95 -3.29 -6.53
CA LYS A 23 6.39 -3.20 -6.75
C LYS A 23 7.20 -3.86 -5.61
N HIS A 24 6.73 -3.69 -4.37
CA HIS A 24 7.43 -4.16 -3.17
C HIS A 24 7.06 -5.59 -2.74
N LEU A 25 5.83 -6.03 -3.01
CA LEU A 25 5.28 -7.33 -2.66
C LEU A 25 5.18 -8.22 -3.90
N LYS A 26 6.34 -8.50 -4.50
CA LYS A 26 6.42 -9.31 -5.72
C LYS A 26 5.81 -10.70 -5.47
N GLY A 27 4.99 -11.18 -6.41
CA GLY A 27 4.31 -12.47 -6.32
C GLY A 27 2.98 -12.46 -5.56
N VAL A 28 2.61 -11.35 -4.91
CA VAL A 28 1.30 -11.24 -4.26
C VAL A 28 0.21 -10.94 -5.29
N PRO A 29 -0.89 -11.70 -5.32
CA PRO A 29 -2.01 -11.43 -6.23
C PRO A 29 -2.63 -10.05 -6.00
N LYS A 30 -3.02 -9.36 -7.08
CA LYS A 30 -3.70 -8.05 -7.02
C LYS A 30 -4.93 -8.08 -6.12
N SER A 31 -5.72 -9.15 -6.16
CA SER A 31 -6.91 -9.34 -5.32
C SER A 31 -6.57 -9.30 -3.83
N HIS A 32 -5.42 -9.87 -3.45
CA HIS A 32 -4.94 -9.87 -2.07
C HIS A 32 -4.51 -8.45 -1.66
N ILE A 33 -3.78 -7.73 -2.49
CA ILE A 33 -3.42 -6.31 -2.27
C ILE A 33 -4.68 -5.48 -2.03
N TYR A 34 -5.70 -5.61 -2.88
CA TYR A 34 -6.96 -4.89 -2.70
C TYR A 34 -7.69 -5.28 -1.42
N ARG A 35 -7.65 -6.55 -1.03
CA ARG A 35 -8.27 -7.04 0.22
C ARG A 35 -7.63 -6.39 1.44
N VAL A 36 -6.29 -6.36 1.54
CA VAL A 36 -5.59 -5.79 2.70
C VAL A 36 -5.76 -4.27 2.79
N ILE A 37 -5.79 -3.58 1.65
CA ILE A 37 -6.09 -2.13 1.62
C ILE A 37 -7.52 -1.88 2.10
N ARG A 38 -8.52 -2.62 1.59
CA ARG A 38 -9.93 -2.44 1.97
C ARG A 38 -10.21 -2.80 3.43
N LYS A 39 -9.52 -3.81 3.97
CA LYS A 39 -9.57 -4.15 5.40
C LYS A 39 -8.88 -3.12 6.30
N GLY A 40 -8.09 -2.21 5.73
CA GLY A 40 -7.35 -1.20 6.49
C GLY A 40 -6.09 -1.73 7.17
N GLU A 41 -5.56 -2.86 6.70
CA GLU A 41 -4.29 -3.43 7.14
C GLU A 41 -3.10 -2.59 6.64
N VAL A 42 -3.27 -1.90 5.50
CA VAL A 42 -2.31 -0.91 4.99
C VAL A 42 -2.73 0.49 5.42
N ARG A 43 -1.80 1.23 6.03
CA ARG A 43 -2.01 2.61 6.48
C ARG A 43 -0.92 3.52 5.93
N VAL A 44 -1.31 4.72 5.51
CA VAL A 44 -0.40 5.77 5.04
C VAL A 44 -0.55 6.96 5.98
N ASN A 45 0.53 7.40 6.60
CA ASN A 45 0.51 8.51 7.57
C ASN A 45 -0.60 8.35 8.62
N LYS A 46 -0.73 7.14 9.19
CA LYS A 46 -1.77 6.74 10.16
C LYS A 46 -3.22 6.69 9.61
N GLY A 47 -3.48 7.16 8.38
CA GLY A 47 -4.78 7.11 7.71
C GLY A 47 -5.02 5.86 6.86
N ARG A 48 -6.29 5.55 6.60
CA ARG A 48 -6.70 4.55 5.59
C ARG A 48 -6.73 5.22 4.21
N LYS A 49 -6.31 4.51 3.16
CA LYS A 49 -6.33 5.00 1.78
C LYS A 49 -7.06 4.01 0.88
N LYS A 50 -7.70 4.51 -0.18
CA LYS A 50 -8.27 3.64 -1.22
C LYS A 50 -7.15 3.16 -2.15
N PRO A 51 -7.33 2.03 -2.85
CA PRO A 51 -6.28 1.49 -3.70
C PRO A 51 -5.89 2.40 -4.88
N ILE A 52 -6.86 3.14 -5.41
CA ILE A 52 -6.75 3.93 -6.66
C ILE A 52 -6.47 5.42 -6.40
N THR A 53 -6.48 5.89 -5.15
CA THR A 53 -6.37 7.33 -4.88
C THR A 53 -4.97 7.85 -5.23
N ASN A 54 -4.92 8.89 -6.07
CA ASN A 54 -3.76 9.76 -6.32
C ASN A 54 -3.38 10.52 -5.05
#